data_AF-M0GMH6-F1
#
_entry.id   AF-M0GMH6-F1
#
_cell.length_a   1.000
_cell.length_b   1.000
_cell.length_c   1.000
_cell.angle_alpha   90.00
_cell.angle_beta   90.00
_cell.angle_gamma   90.00
#
_symmetry.space_group_name_H-M   'P 1'
#
loop_
_entity.id
_entity.type
_entity.pdbx_description
1 polymer ?
#
loop_
_entity_poly.entity_id
_entity_poly.type
_entity_poly.pdbx_seq_one_letter_code
_entity_poly.pdbx_strand_id
1 'polypeptide(L)'
;MTEDGTVTADGVDSAVTDTSMILSTAETRVELASIDLDDAREAAGDDAAVGAVRSRLDVFEAKVTNATERVESLGEELQGLSDWRDDPRSVYDIVLGLREVASEAQALTAHADDIQLDVEEFERWLSNHDVRVRGLDGDLAALEQSLDGLDGRVEAVANAEGSEDSADAAEGADDDRATGWCNAALRVRVSALLVEDVRAELEDLRELAPESDAATDGLDEAAADLDEHGARVERLHKRLDGLARPSWTDEYGARIESFEETLAAFEPPVSWGAVQAELDDARLGAEA
;
A
#
# COMPACT_ATOMS: atom_id res chain seq x y z
N MET A 1 30.54 -27.13 -10.01
CA MET A 1 31.18 -25.81 -9.80
C MET A 1 32.65 -25.90 -9.36
N THR A 2 33.02 -26.81 -8.43
CA THR A 2 34.43 -26.96 -8.01
C THR A 2 34.99 -28.36 -8.24
N GLU A 3 36.25 -28.45 -8.66
CA GLU A 3 37.08 -29.67 -8.63
C GLU A 3 38.26 -29.40 -7.67
N ASP A 4 38.48 -30.30 -6.71
CA ASP A 4 39.48 -30.12 -5.63
C ASP A 4 39.39 -28.76 -4.89
N GLY A 5 38.18 -28.23 -4.71
CA GLY A 5 37.92 -26.94 -4.05
C GLY A 5 38.24 -25.70 -4.89
N THR A 6 38.54 -25.87 -6.18
CA THR A 6 38.80 -24.77 -7.13
C THR A 6 37.67 -24.64 -8.14
N VAL A 7 37.18 -23.43 -8.38
CA VAL A 7 36.15 -23.15 -9.41
C VAL A 7 36.72 -23.44 -10.80
N THR A 8 36.03 -24.26 -11.59
CA THR A 8 36.45 -24.61 -12.96
C THR A 8 35.80 -23.69 -13.99
N ALA A 9 36.45 -23.48 -15.13
CA ALA A 9 35.88 -22.69 -16.24
C ALA A 9 34.54 -23.26 -16.72
N ASP A 10 34.46 -24.59 -16.90
CA ASP A 10 33.22 -25.30 -17.24
C ASP A 10 32.13 -25.10 -16.15
N GLY A 11 32.54 -24.94 -14.88
CA GLY A 11 31.65 -24.65 -13.78
C GLY A 11 31.05 -23.25 -13.84
N VAL A 12 31.79 -22.26 -14.33
CA VAL A 12 31.29 -20.89 -14.56
C VAL A 12 30.38 -20.85 -15.78
N ASP A 13 30.75 -21.51 -16.89
CA ASP A 13 29.90 -21.60 -18.08
C ASP A 13 28.55 -22.28 -17.78
N SER A 14 28.57 -23.32 -16.95
CA SER A 14 27.34 -23.97 -16.46
C SER A 14 26.50 -22.99 -15.65
N ALA A 15 27.11 -22.19 -14.76
CA ALA A 15 26.38 -21.20 -13.96
C ALA A 15 25.78 -20.09 -14.84
N VAL A 16 26.49 -19.61 -15.85
CA VAL A 16 25.96 -18.66 -16.85
C VAL A 16 24.74 -19.25 -17.56
N THR A 17 24.85 -20.51 -17.98
CA THR A 17 23.76 -21.23 -18.66
C THR A 17 22.54 -21.40 -17.75
N ASP A 18 22.75 -21.81 -16.50
CA ASP A 18 21.68 -21.97 -15.51
C ASP A 18 21.00 -20.63 -15.20
N THR A 19 21.78 -19.57 -14.96
CA THR A 19 21.25 -18.22 -14.72
C THR A 19 20.49 -17.70 -15.94
N SER A 20 20.95 -17.96 -17.15
CA SER A 20 20.23 -17.60 -18.38
C SER A 20 18.87 -18.31 -18.50
N MET A 21 18.77 -19.58 -18.13
CA MET A 21 17.48 -20.28 -18.12
C MET A 21 16.53 -19.73 -17.06
N ILE A 22 17.05 -19.38 -15.88
CA ILE A 22 16.25 -18.77 -14.80
C ILE A 22 15.73 -17.40 -15.26
N LEU A 23 16.58 -16.56 -15.84
CA LEU A 23 16.17 -15.26 -16.35
C LEU A 23 15.14 -15.38 -17.48
N SER A 24 15.34 -16.29 -18.44
CA SER A 24 14.36 -16.53 -19.51
C SER A 24 13.00 -17.01 -18.98
N THR A 25 12.99 -17.73 -17.86
CA THR A 25 11.74 -18.08 -17.17
C THR A 25 11.07 -16.83 -16.59
N ALA A 26 11.83 -15.94 -15.95
CA ALA A 26 11.31 -14.68 -15.42
C ALA A 26 10.77 -13.76 -16.54
N GLU A 27 11.50 -13.62 -17.65
CA GLU A 27 11.07 -12.92 -18.88
C GLU A 27 9.70 -13.40 -19.34
N THR A 28 9.55 -14.72 -19.49
CA THR A 28 8.29 -15.33 -19.93
C THR A 28 7.15 -15.03 -18.95
N ARG A 29 7.42 -15.05 -17.65
CA ARG A 29 6.39 -14.78 -16.62
C ARG A 29 5.94 -13.32 -16.61
N VAL A 30 6.88 -12.39 -16.76
CA VAL A 30 6.57 -10.97 -16.88
C VAL A 30 5.81 -10.68 -18.19
N GLU A 31 6.17 -11.32 -19.30
CA GLU A 31 5.42 -11.22 -20.56
C GLU A 31 3.97 -11.71 -20.40
N LEU A 32 3.76 -12.84 -19.73
CA LEU A 32 2.41 -13.35 -19.45
C LEU A 32 1.60 -12.39 -18.56
N ALA A 33 2.20 -11.81 -17.52
CA ALA A 33 1.54 -10.78 -16.70
C ALA A 33 1.14 -9.53 -17.50
N SER A 34 1.95 -9.15 -18.50
CA SER A 34 1.59 -8.07 -19.42
C SER A 34 0.39 -8.44 -20.32
N ILE A 35 0.33 -9.69 -20.79
CA ILE A 35 -0.80 -10.18 -21.59
C ILE A 35 -2.08 -10.18 -20.76
N ASP A 36 -2.03 -10.71 -19.53
CA ASP A 36 -3.20 -10.74 -18.64
C ASP A 36 -3.71 -9.32 -18.34
N LEU A 37 -2.81 -8.34 -18.17
CA LEU A 37 -3.20 -6.93 -18.00
C LEU A 37 -3.88 -6.37 -19.26
N ASP A 38 -3.41 -6.71 -20.45
CA ASP A 38 -4.05 -6.28 -21.70
C ASP A 38 -5.44 -6.91 -21.86
N ASP A 39 -5.60 -8.19 -21.51
CA ASP A 39 -6.89 -8.89 -21.48
C ASP A 39 -7.85 -8.22 -20.47
N ALA A 40 -7.38 -7.86 -19.28
CA ALA A 40 -8.16 -7.16 -18.28
C ALA A 40 -8.59 -5.75 -18.72
N ARG A 41 -7.74 -5.03 -19.46
CA ARG A 41 -8.11 -3.74 -20.09
C ARG A 41 -9.19 -3.92 -21.15
N GLU A 42 -9.09 -4.98 -21.96
CA GLU A 42 -10.12 -5.30 -22.95
C GLU A 42 -11.45 -5.64 -22.26
N ALA A 43 -11.41 -6.43 -21.18
CA ALA A 43 -12.57 -6.78 -20.38
C ALA A 43 -13.24 -5.55 -19.74
N ALA A 44 -12.47 -4.57 -19.29
CA ALA A 44 -12.96 -3.32 -18.73
C ALA A 44 -13.74 -2.47 -19.75
N GLY A 45 -13.34 -2.47 -21.02
CA GLY A 45 -14.07 -1.75 -22.07
C GLY A 45 -14.31 -0.28 -21.71
N ASP A 46 -15.57 0.17 -21.79
CA ASP A 46 -15.96 1.55 -21.45
C ASP A 46 -15.84 1.85 -19.93
N ASP A 47 -15.93 0.83 -19.07
CA ASP A 47 -15.83 0.96 -17.62
C ASP A 47 -14.42 1.34 -17.17
N ALA A 48 -13.41 1.22 -18.04
CA ALA A 48 -12.04 1.66 -17.79
C ALA A 48 -11.93 3.17 -17.48
N ALA A 49 -12.96 3.97 -17.80
CA ALA A 49 -13.02 5.39 -17.46
C ALA A 49 -13.44 5.65 -16.00
N VAL A 50 -14.10 4.68 -15.33
CA VAL A 50 -14.57 4.80 -13.95
C VAL A 50 -13.37 4.83 -12.99
N GLY A 51 -13.40 5.69 -11.97
CA GLY A 51 -12.25 5.97 -11.10
C GLY A 51 -11.64 4.72 -10.46
N ALA A 52 -12.49 3.89 -9.85
CA ALA A 52 -12.13 2.64 -9.20
C ALA A 52 -11.51 1.60 -10.15
N VAL A 53 -11.95 1.55 -11.42
CA VAL A 53 -11.42 0.64 -12.44
C VAL A 53 -10.08 1.16 -12.94
N ARG A 54 -10.04 2.44 -13.34
CA ARG A 54 -8.86 3.12 -13.84
C ARG A 54 -7.69 3.03 -12.86
N SER A 55 -7.91 3.31 -11.58
CA SER A 55 -6.87 3.26 -10.54
C SER A 55 -6.25 1.87 -10.40
N ARG A 56 -7.08 0.81 -10.43
CA ARG A 56 -6.59 -0.58 -10.36
C ARG A 56 -5.77 -0.94 -11.60
N LEU A 57 -6.22 -0.54 -12.80
CA LEU A 57 -5.47 -0.72 -14.05
C LEU A 57 -4.12 0.03 -14.04
N ASP A 58 -4.10 1.28 -13.57
CA ASP A 58 -2.88 2.10 -13.46
C ASP A 58 -1.86 1.44 -12.51
N VAL A 59 -2.33 0.84 -11.40
CA VAL A 59 -1.47 0.09 -10.46
C VAL A 59 -0.88 -1.14 -11.13
N PHE A 60 -1.67 -1.92 -11.87
CA PHE A 60 -1.15 -3.08 -12.59
C PHE A 60 -0.16 -2.69 -13.69
N GLU A 61 -0.43 -1.60 -14.41
CA GLU A 61 0.48 -1.04 -15.41
C GLU A 61 1.83 -0.67 -14.81
N ALA A 62 1.82 0.00 -13.65
CA ALA A 62 3.05 0.35 -12.95
C ALA A 62 3.82 -0.90 -12.49
N LYS A 63 3.14 -1.91 -11.95
CA LYS A 63 3.76 -3.18 -11.53
C LYS A 63 4.39 -3.92 -12.72
N VAL A 64 3.65 -4.10 -13.82
CA VAL A 64 4.14 -4.77 -15.04
C VAL A 64 5.30 -4.00 -15.67
N THR A 65 5.20 -2.67 -15.76
CA THR A 65 6.29 -1.82 -16.30
C THR A 65 7.55 -1.98 -15.46
N ASN A 66 7.44 -1.90 -14.14
CA ASN A 66 8.60 -2.08 -13.26
C ASN A 66 9.22 -3.49 -13.38
N ALA A 67 8.39 -4.53 -13.47
CA ALA A 67 8.87 -5.89 -13.66
C ALA A 67 9.59 -6.06 -14.99
N THR A 68 9.07 -5.46 -16.06
CA THR A 68 9.66 -5.48 -17.41
C THR A 68 11.02 -4.77 -17.43
N GLU A 69 11.09 -3.55 -16.89
CA GLU A 69 12.36 -2.80 -16.75
C GLU A 69 13.39 -3.59 -15.94
N ARG A 70 12.94 -4.30 -14.90
CA ARG A 70 13.83 -5.10 -14.06
C ARG A 70 14.36 -6.33 -14.79
N VAL A 71 13.53 -7.02 -15.56
CA VAL A 71 13.95 -8.12 -16.44
C VAL A 71 15.01 -7.64 -17.43
N GLU A 72 14.77 -6.52 -18.10
CA GLU A 72 15.70 -5.95 -19.09
C GLU A 72 17.06 -5.63 -18.44
N SER A 73 17.04 -4.98 -17.27
CA SER A 73 18.25 -4.69 -16.51
C SER A 73 19.03 -5.94 -16.10
N LEU A 74 18.33 -7.02 -15.70
CA LEU A 74 18.97 -8.30 -15.37
C LEU A 74 19.56 -8.99 -16.61
N GLY A 75 18.94 -8.82 -17.77
CA GLY A 75 19.47 -9.30 -19.06
C GLY A 75 20.78 -8.63 -19.42
N GLU A 76 20.86 -7.30 -19.26
CA GLU A 76 22.10 -6.54 -19.46
C GLU A 76 23.21 -6.97 -18.48
N GLU A 77 22.85 -7.18 -17.20
CA GLU A 77 23.79 -7.62 -16.18
C GLU A 77 24.33 -9.03 -16.47
N LEU A 78 23.44 -9.97 -16.82
CA LEU A 78 23.82 -11.32 -17.21
C LEU A 78 24.71 -11.32 -18.46
N GLN A 79 24.40 -10.49 -19.46
CA GLN A 79 25.22 -10.35 -20.65
C GLN A 79 26.64 -9.91 -20.27
N GLY A 80 26.77 -8.89 -19.43
CA GLY A 80 28.06 -8.43 -18.91
C GLY A 80 28.82 -9.49 -18.12
N LEU A 81 28.13 -10.41 -17.43
CA LEU A 81 28.75 -11.53 -16.71
C LEU A 81 29.10 -12.71 -17.60
N SER A 82 28.41 -12.89 -18.74
CA SER A 82 28.62 -14.02 -19.64
C SER A 82 29.95 -13.96 -20.39
N ASP A 83 30.49 -12.75 -20.62
CA ASP A 83 31.80 -12.50 -21.22
C ASP A 83 32.95 -12.61 -20.20
N TRP A 84 32.77 -13.39 -19.12
CA TRP A 84 33.68 -13.48 -17.96
C TRP A 84 35.13 -13.80 -18.29
N ARG A 85 35.40 -14.43 -19.43
CA ARG A 85 36.77 -14.79 -19.86
C ARG A 85 37.61 -13.58 -20.26
N ASP A 86 36.95 -12.54 -20.76
CA ASP A 86 37.57 -11.28 -21.19
C ASP A 86 37.33 -10.16 -20.15
N ASP A 87 36.65 -10.49 -19.05
CA ASP A 87 36.28 -9.56 -17.99
C ASP A 87 37.43 -9.34 -16.98
N PRO A 88 37.74 -8.09 -16.58
CA PRO A 88 38.78 -7.80 -15.61
C PRO A 88 38.45 -8.19 -14.16
N ARG A 89 37.18 -8.51 -13.84
CA ARG A 89 36.72 -8.91 -12.50
C ARG A 89 37.28 -10.28 -12.11
N SER A 90 37.26 -10.58 -10.80
CA SER A 90 37.65 -11.91 -10.34
C SER A 90 36.56 -12.93 -10.65
N VAL A 91 36.94 -14.20 -10.84
CA VAL A 91 35.97 -15.31 -11.01
C VAL A 91 35.00 -15.39 -9.83
N TYR A 92 35.44 -15.03 -8.63
CA TYR A 92 34.56 -14.95 -7.47
C TYR A 92 33.46 -13.90 -7.64
N ASP A 93 33.81 -12.70 -8.09
CA ASP A 93 32.85 -11.60 -8.31
C ASP A 93 31.87 -11.94 -9.45
N ILE A 94 32.34 -12.60 -10.50
CA ILE A 94 31.47 -13.11 -11.58
C ILE A 94 30.44 -14.10 -11.03
N VAL A 95 30.90 -15.07 -10.25
CA VAL A 95 30.03 -16.09 -9.64
C VAL A 95 29.02 -15.46 -8.67
N LEU A 96 29.44 -14.46 -7.90
CA LEU A 96 28.55 -13.74 -7.00
C LEU A 96 27.48 -12.98 -7.78
N GLY A 97 27.86 -12.24 -8.82
CA GLY A 97 26.91 -11.55 -9.70
C GLY A 97 25.92 -12.51 -10.37
N LEU A 98 26.38 -13.65 -10.86
CA LEU A 98 25.50 -14.67 -11.45
C LEU A 98 24.47 -15.21 -10.44
N ARG A 99 24.85 -15.31 -9.17
CA ARG A 99 23.95 -15.72 -8.09
C ARG A 99 22.95 -14.62 -7.73
N GLU A 100 23.38 -13.37 -7.72
CA GLU A 100 22.52 -12.20 -7.49
C GLU A 100 21.47 -12.12 -8.59
N VAL A 101 21.87 -12.15 -9.86
CA VAL A 101 20.96 -12.20 -11.02
C VAL A 101 19.98 -13.38 -10.92
N ALA A 102 20.46 -14.59 -10.60
CA ALA A 102 19.59 -15.76 -10.47
C ALA A 102 18.56 -15.59 -9.33
N SER A 103 18.98 -15.05 -8.19
CA SER A 103 18.10 -14.81 -7.04
C SER A 103 17.05 -13.75 -7.35
N GLU A 104 17.44 -12.68 -8.05
CA GLU A 104 16.53 -11.59 -8.41
C GLU A 104 15.56 -12.02 -9.50
N ALA A 105 15.98 -12.79 -10.50
CA ALA A 105 15.11 -13.38 -11.50
C ALA A 105 14.07 -14.36 -10.89
N GLN A 106 14.45 -15.12 -9.86
CA GLN A 106 13.51 -15.96 -9.12
C GLN A 106 12.48 -15.14 -8.33
N ALA A 107 12.91 -14.07 -7.67
CA ALA A 107 12.00 -13.15 -6.99
C ALA A 107 11.04 -12.49 -7.98
N LEU A 108 11.53 -12.14 -9.17
CA LEU A 108 10.75 -11.53 -10.24
C LEU A 108 9.73 -12.50 -10.84
N THR A 109 10.05 -13.79 -10.92
CA THR A 109 9.09 -14.84 -11.30
C THR A 109 7.93 -14.89 -10.31
N ALA A 110 8.22 -14.91 -9.00
CA ALA A 110 7.17 -14.91 -7.98
C ALA A 110 6.33 -13.62 -8.03
N HIS A 111 6.99 -12.48 -8.22
CA HIS A 111 6.29 -11.21 -8.34
C HIS A 111 5.38 -11.14 -9.57
N ALA A 112 5.83 -11.68 -10.71
CA ALA A 112 5.01 -11.78 -11.92
C ALA A 112 3.80 -12.70 -11.69
N ASP A 113 3.98 -13.87 -11.07
CA ASP A 113 2.87 -14.77 -10.72
C ASP A 113 1.86 -14.07 -9.77
N ASP A 114 2.33 -13.26 -8.80
CA ASP A 114 1.46 -12.46 -7.93
C ASP A 114 0.68 -11.40 -8.72
N ILE A 115 1.32 -10.71 -9.68
CA ILE A 115 0.63 -9.75 -10.57
C ILE A 115 -0.48 -10.46 -11.36
N GLN A 116 -0.21 -11.63 -11.93
CA GLN A 116 -1.21 -12.40 -12.67
C GLN A 116 -2.42 -12.74 -11.80
N LEU A 117 -2.18 -13.21 -10.57
CA LEU A 117 -3.25 -13.52 -9.62
C LEU A 117 -4.08 -12.27 -9.25
N ASP A 118 -3.42 -11.13 -9.00
CA ASP A 118 -4.12 -9.88 -8.70
C ASP A 118 -4.99 -9.42 -9.90
N VAL A 119 -4.50 -9.60 -11.13
CA VAL A 119 -5.24 -9.27 -12.36
C VAL A 119 -6.46 -10.19 -12.52
N GLU A 120 -6.31 -11.50 -12.32
CA GLU A 120 -7.43 -12.46 -12.34
C GLU A 120 -8.50 -12.10 -11.27
N GLU A 121 -8.07 -11.69 -10.08
CA GLU A 121 -8.98 -11.22 -9.02
C GLU A 121 -9.71 -9.95 -9.45
N PHE A 122 -9.02 -9.02 -10.10
CA PHE A 122 -9.61 -7.80 -10.64
C PHE A 122 -10.65 -8.10 -11.73
N GLU A 123 -10.39 -9.01 -12.66
CA GLU A 123 -11.38 -9.39 -13.68
C GLU A 123 -12.63 -10.02 -13.05
N ARG A 124 -12.45 -10.81 -11.99
CA ARG A 124 -13.56 -11.35 -11.20
C ARG A 124 -14.35 -10.24 -10.50
N TRP A 125 -13.66 -9.25 -9.93
CA TRP A 125 -14.30 -8.08 -9.31
C TRP A 125 -15.07 -7.24 -10.36
N LEU A 126 -14.48 -7.03 -11.53
CA LEU A 126 -15.06 -6.28 -12.64
C LEU A 126 -16.32 -6.95 -13.21
N SER A 127 -16.32 -8.28 -13.32
CA SER A 127 -17.45 -9.03 -13.87
C SER A 127 -18.57 -9.33 -12.86
N ASN A 128 -18.38 -9.04 -11.58
CA ASN A 128 -19.29 -9.48 -10.52
C ASN A 128 -19.63 -8.38 -9.51
N HIS A 129 -20.82 -7.80 -9.66
CA HIS A 129 -21.33 -6.76 -8.76
C HIS A 129 -21.34 -7.19 -7.28
N ASP A 130 -21.77 -8.42 -6.95
CA ASP A 130 -21.79 -8.89 -5.56
C ASP A 130 -20.37 -8.98 -4.95
N VAL A 131 -19.35 -9.21 -5.78
CA VAL A 131 -17.93 -9.17 -5.34
C VAL A 131 -17.54 -7.74 -5.01
N ARG A 132 -17.94 -6.76 -5.80
CA ARG A 132 -17.67 -5.35 -5.52
C ARG A 132 -18.33 -4.88 -4.23
N VAL A 133 -19.63 -5.20 -4.05
CA VAL A 133 -20.38 -4.85 -2.83
C VAL A 133 -19.73 -5.49 -1.60
N ARG A 134 -19.39 -6.79 -1.65
CA ARG A 134 -18.69 -7.46 -0.53
C ARG A 134 -17.31 -6.87 -0.24
N GLY A 135 -16.60 -6.37 -1.25
CA GLY A 135 -15.34 -5.66 -1.08
C GLY A 135 -15.55 -4.39 -0.26
N LEU A 136 -16.49 -3.55 -0.70
CA LEU A 136 -16.88 -2.33 0.00
C LEU A 136 -17.33 -2.59 1.45
N ASP A 137 -18.15 -3.63 1.69
CA ASP A 137 -18.56 -4.02 3.05
C ASP A 137 -17.34 -4.36 3.93
N GLY A 138 -16.34 -5.02 3.34
CA GLY A 138 -15.07 -5.33 4.01
C GLY A 138 -14.31 -4.05 4.39
N ASP A 139 -14.24 -3.08 3.48
CA ASP A 139 -13.57 -1.81 3.71
C ASP A 139 -14.29 -0.97 4.78
N LEU A 140 -15.63 -0.95 4.77
CA LEU A 140 -16.43 -0.31 5.81
C LEU A 140 -16.22 -0.96 7.18
N ALA A 141 -16.17 -2.30 7.26
CA ALA A 141 -15.88 -3.00 8.51
C ALA A 141 -14.45 -2.71 9.03
N ALA A 142 -13.48 -2.58 8.12
CA ALA A 142 -12.11 -2.19 8.48
C ALA A 142 -12.06 -0.74 8.99
N LEU A 143 -12.80 0.18 8.35
CA LEU A 143 -12.95 1.56 8.80
C LEU A 143 -13.60 1.62 10.19
N GLU A 144 -14.67 0.87 10.43
CA GLU A 144 -15.32 0.77 11.75
C GLU A 144 -14.32 0.37 12.84
N GLN A 145 -13.54 -0.70 12.60
CA GLN A 145 -12.52 -1.16 13.54
C GLN A 145 -11.42 -0.12 13.77
N SER A 146 -11.01 0.59 12.73
CA SER A 146 -10.04 1.69 12.84
C SER A 146 -10.58 2.83 13.71
N LEU A 147 -11.85 3.20 13.55
CA LEU A 147 -12.53 4.22 14.34
C LEU A 147 -12.76 3.79 15.79
N ASP A 148 -13.01 2.50 16.05
CA ASP A 148 -13.03 1.94 17.41
C ASP A 148 -11.68 2.09 18.11
N GLY A 149 -10.60 1.73 17.41
CA GLY A 149 -9.24 1.90 17.92
C GLY A 149 -8.88 3.38 18.13
N LEU A 150 -9.39 4.29 17.30
CA LEU A 150 -9.21 5.72 17.47
C LEU A 150 -10.01 6.26 18.67
N ASP A 151 -11.26 5.87 18.84
CA ASP A 151 -12.08 6.27 19.98
C ASP A 151 -11.41 5.84 21.30
N GLY A 152 -10.93 4.60 21.39
CA GLY A 152 -10.18 4.11 22.55
C GLY A 152 -8.93 4.95 22.88
N ARG A 153 -8.23 5.47 21.86
CA ARG A 153 -7.10 6.40 22.07
C ARG A 153 -7.56 7.76 22.56
N VAL A 154 -8.63 8.31 22.00
CA VAL A 154 -9.21 9.58 22.46
C VAL A 154 -9.72 9.45 23.89
N GLU A 155 -10.31 8.31 24.26
CA GLU A 155 -10.70 7.99 25.63
C GLU A 155 -9.50 7.92 26.58
N ALA A 156 -8.40 7.29 26.17
CA ALA A 156 -7.17 7.25 26.97
C ALA A 156 -6.63 8.66 27.23
N VAL A 157 -6.62 9.53 26.21
CA VAL A 157 -6.26 10.95 26.37
C VAL A 157 -7.24 11.66 27.31
N ALA A 158 -8.54 11.42 27.22
CA ALA A 158 -9.51 12.05 28.11
C ALA A 158 -9.35 11.61 29.58
N ASN A 159 -9.08 10.34 29.82
CA ASN A 159 -9.09 9.71 31.15
C ASN A 159 -7.74 9.74 31.88
N ALA A 160 -6.68 10.25 31.27
CA ALA A 160 -5.35 10.35 31.89
C ALA A 160 -5.29 11.32 33.11
N GLU A 161 -6.41 11.88 33.57
CA GLU A 161 -6.50 12.66 34.81
C GLU A 161 -6.79 11.76 36.01
N GLY A 162 -5.86 11.69 36.98
CA GLY A 162 -6.22 11.33 38.35
C GLY A 162 -5.43 10.23 39.06
N SER A 163 -4.09 10.18 38.96
CA SER A 163 -3.31 9.67 40.09
C SER A 163 -2.58 10.84 40.75
N GLU A 164 -3.31 11.59 41.59
CA GLU A 164 -2.77 12.67 42.42
C GLU A 164 -1.84 12.17 43.55
N ASP A 165 -1.52 10.86 43.58
CA ASP A 165 -0.83 10.21 44.70
C ASP A 165 0.70 10.13 44.53
N SER A 166 1.28 10.69 43.47
CA SER A 166 2.74 10.78 43.32
C SER A 166 3.18 12.01 42.52
N ALA A 167 3.81 12.97 43.21
CA ALA A 167 4.36 14.18 42.60
C ALA A 167 5.50 13.91 41.60
N ASP A 168 6.15 12.74 41.66
CA ASP A 168 7.19 12.32 40.69
C ASP A 168 6.62 11.69 39.41
N ALA A 169 5.32 11.38 39.36
CA ALA A 169 4.65 10.81 38.18
C ALA A 169 3.99 11.89 37.28
N ALA A 170 3.94 13.14 37.74
CA ALA A 170 3.17 14.20 37.10
C ALA A 170 3.90 14.92 35.96
N GLU A 171 5.23 14.98 35.96
CA GLU A 171 6.01 15.74 34.96
C GLU A 171 6.08 15.04 33.59
N GLY A 172 6.14 13.70 33.52
CA GLY A 172 6.14 12.96 32.23
C GLY A 172 4.75 12.60 31.71
N ALA A 173 3.75 12.53 32.60
CA ALA A 173 2.39 12.12 32.22
C ALA A 173 1.66 13.16 31.36
N ASP A 174 1.95 14.46 31.51
CA ASP A 174 1.36 15.50 30.66
C ASP A 174 1.96 15.49 29.25
N ASP A 175 3.27 15.25 29.12
CA ASP A 175 3.97 15.11 27.84
C ASP A 175 3.50 13.87 27.07
N ASP A 176 3.34 12.73 27.75
CA ASP A 176 2.80 11.50 27.16
C ASP A 176 1.35 11.71 26.68
N ARG A 177 0.56 12.47 27.45
CA ARG A 177 -0.82 12.82 27.09
C ARG A 177 -0.89 13.79 25.92
N ALA A 178 0.00 14.78 25.87
CA ALA A 178 0.12 15.71 24.75
C ALA A 178 0.50 14.99 23.45
N THR A 179 1.46 14.06 23.54
CA THR A 179 1.86 13.16 22.45
C THR A 179 0.69 12.30 21.98
N GLY A 180 -0.04 11.68 22.92
CA GLY A 180 -1.23 10.88 22.63
C GLY A 180 -2.34 11.69 21.95
N TRP A 181 -2.57 12.92 22.41
CA TRP A 181 -3.51 13.86 21.79
C TRP A 181 -3.10 14.22 20.36
N CYS A 182 -1.83 14.59 20.14
CA CYS A 182 -1.30 14.92 18.81
C CYS A 182 -1.45 13.75 17.84
N ASN A 183 -1.02 12.54 18.24
CA ASN A 183 -1.12 11.35 17.40
C ASN A 183 -2.58 10.97 17.07
N ALA A 184 -3.50 11.16 18.01
CA ALA A 184 -4.93 10.97 17.75
C ALA A 184 -5.49 12.03 16.78
N ALA A 185 -5.03 13.28 16.89
CA ALA A 185 -5.39 14.39 16.00
C ALA A 185 -4.88 14.20 14.56
N LEU A 186 -3.70 13.58 14.36
CA LEU A 186 -3.23 13.19 13.04
C LEU A 186 -4.08 12.04 12.47
N ARG A 187 -4.33 10.99 13.27
CA ARG A 187 -5.10 9.82 12.83
C ARG A 187 -6.55 10.15 12.48
N VAL A 188 -7.23 11.04 13.21
CA VAL A 188 -8.62 11.42 12.88
C VAL A 188 -8.72 12.10 11.52
N ARG A 189 -7.69 12.84 11.11
CA ARG A 189 -7.61 13.48 9.78
C ARG A 189 -7.41 12.46 8.66
N VAL A 190 -6.56 11.45 8.90
CA VAL A 190 -6.42 10.31 7.98
C VAL A 190 -7.75 9.55 7.86
N SER A 191 -8.47 9.36 8.97
CA SER A 191 -9.81 8.75 8.93
C SER A 191 -10.84 9.59 8.17
N ALA A 192 -10.74 10.93 8.21
CA ALA A 192 -11.59 11.81 7.41
C ALA A 192 -11.33 11.62 5.91
N LEU A 193 -10.06 11.60 5.50
CA LEU A 193 -9.66 11.33 4.12
C LEU A 193 -10.12 9.92 3.67
N LEU A 194 -10.06 8.92 4.56
CA LEU A 194 -10.51 7.56 4.24
C LEU A 194 -12.01 7.51 3.99
N VAL A 195 -12.80 8.23 4.77
CA VAL A 195 -14.24 8.36 4.52
C VAL A 195 -14.50 9.03 3.16
N GLU A 196 -13.73 10.05 2.78
CA GLU A 196 -13.87 10.71 1.47
C GLU A 196 -13.50 9.79 0.31
N ASP A 197 -12.42 9.02 0.45
CA ASP A 197 -11.98 8.04 -0.54
C ASP A 197 -13.01 6.93 -0.78
N VAL A 198 -13.54 6.35 0.31
CA VAL A 198 -14.59 5.31 0.23
C VAL A 198 -15.89 5.88 -0.35
N ARG A 199 -16.18 7.18 -0.13
CA ARG A 199 -17.35 7.84 -0.75
C ARG A 199 -17.19 7.94 -2.27
N ALA A 200 -15.99 8.26 -2.74
CA ALA A 200 -15.69 8.29 -4.17
C ALA A 200 -15.77 6.88 -4.78
N GLU A 201 -15.21 5.87 -4.10
CA GLU A 201 -15.34 4.47 -4.56
C GLU A 201 -16.81 4.02 -4.61
N LEU A 202 -17.63 4.38 -3.61
CA LEU A 202 -19.06 4.10 -3.64
C LEU A 202 -19.77 4.76 -4.83
N GLU A 203 -19.38 5.97 -5.23
CA GLU A 203 -19.90 6.64 -6.44
C GLU A 203 -19.50 5.88 -7.70
N ASP A 204 -18.24 5.47 -7.81
CA ASP A 204 -17.74 4.63 -8.90
C ASP A 204 -18.49 3.29 -8.97
N LEU A 205 -18.74 2.64 -7.83
CA LEU A 205 -19.47 1.37 -7.78
C LEU A 205 -20.95 1.51 -8.20
N ARG A 206 -21.55 2.68 -7.97
CA ARG A 206 -22.89 2.99 -8.48
C ARG A 206 -22.87 3.17 -10.00
N GLU A 207 -21.82 3.76 -10.56
CA GLU A 207 -21.64 3.86 -12.02
C GLU A 207 -21.49 2.48 -12.66
N LEU A 208 -20.77 1.56 -12.00
CA LEU A 208 -20.58 0.17 -12.44
C LEU A 208 -21.77 -0.75 -12.15
N ALA A 209 -22.84 -0.25 -11.52
CA ALA A 209 -23.99 -1.08 -11.17
C ALA A 209 -24.79 -1.43 -12.43
N PRO A 210 -25.23 -2.70 -12.61
CA PRO A 210 -26.10 -3.05 -13.73
C PRO A 210 -27.42 -2.26 -13.68
N GLU A 211 -28.06 -2.04 -14.84
CA GLU A 211 -29.25 -1.18 -15.01
C GLU A 211 -30.53 -1.62 -14.23
N SER A 212 -30.45 -2.60 -13.34
CA SER A 212 -31.60 -3.14 -12.59
C SER A 212 -31.73 -2.53 -11.19
N ASP A 213 -32.95 -2.29 -10.71
CA ASP A 213 -33.20 -1.73 -9.36
C ASP A 213 -32.65 -2.60 -8.20
N ALA A 214 -32.43 -3.90 -8.40
CA ALA A 214 -31.80 -4.78 -7.40
C ALA A 214 -30.27 -4.59 -7.31
N ALA A 215 -29.68 -3.80 -8.22
CA ALA A 215 -28.24 -3.58 -8.33
C ALA A 215 -27.72 -2.46 -7.42
N THR A 216 -28.60 -1.74 -6.73
CA THR A 216 -28.20 -0.79 -5.68
C THR A 216 -28.46 -1.35 -4.28
N ASP A 217 -28.97 -2.58 -4.20
CA ASP A 217 -29.17 -3.31 -2.95
C ASP A 217 -27.78 -3.57 -2.32
N GLY A 218 -27.59 -3.13 -1.08
CA GLY A 218 -26.27 -3.09 -0.41
C GLY A 218 -25.52 -1.75 -0.55
N LEU A 219 -25.51 -1.12 -1.74
CA LEU A 219 -24.82 0.17 -1.92
C LEU A 219 -25.49 1.33 -1.16
N ASP A 220 -26.81 1.29 -0.99
CA ASP A 220 -27.53 2.30 -0.20
C ASP A 220 -27.35 2.11 1.32
N GLU A 221 -27.18 0.86 1.78
CA GLU A 221 -26.85 0.55 3.17
C GLU A 221 -25.42 1.01 3.47
N ALA A 222 -24.47 0.66 2.60
CA ALA A 222 -23.09 1.13 2.66
C ALA A 222 -22.99 2.67 2.69
N ALA A 223 -23.83 3.37 1.92
CA ALA A 223 -23.89 4.84 1.96
C ALA A 223 -24.31 5.38 3.33
N ALA A 224 -25.29 4.76 3.96
CA ALA A 224 -25.78 5.16 5.28
C ALA A 224 -24.74 4.90 6.37
N ASP A 225 -24.08 3.75 6.32
CA ASP A 225 -22.99 3.40 7.26
C ASP A 225 -21.81 4.37 7.13
N LEU A 226 -21.45 4.73 5.89
CA LEU A 226 -20.38 5.69 5.62
C LEU A 226 -20.72 7.10 6.12
N ASP A 227 -21.99 7.51 6.05
CA ASP A 227 -22.46 8.76 6.67
C ASP A 227 -22.38 8.72 8.20
N GLU A 228 -22.69 7.57 8.82
CA GLU A 228 -22.49 7.37 10.26
C GLU A 228 -21.00 7.46 10.64
N HIS A 229 -20.12 6.82 9.88
CA HIS A 229 -18.67 6.88 10.07
C HIS A 229 -18.14 8.31 9.90
N GLY A 230 -18.57 9.04 8.87
CA GLY A 230 -18.22 10.45 8.69
C GLY A 230 -18.67 11.30 9.88
N ALA A 231 -19.90 11.12 10.35
CA ALA A 231 -20.40 11.80 11.55
C ALA A 231 -19.61 11.41 12.80
N ARG A 232 -19.11 10.17 12.89
CA ARG A 232 -18.26 9.69 14.00
C ARG A 232 -16.88 10.34 13.97
N VAL A 233 -16.25 10.44 12.81
CA VAL A 233 -14.99 11.18 12.62
C VAL A 233 -15.14 12.62 13.09
N GLU A 234 -16.18 13.33 12.67
CA GLU A 234 -16.42 14.70 13.14
C GLU A 234 -16.58 14.81 14.65
N ARG A 235 -17.25 13.84 15.30
CA ARG A 235 -17.40 13.81 16.76
C ARG A 235 -16.06 13.63 17.44
N LEU A 236 -15.21 12.73 16.92
CA LEU A 236 -13.86 12.51 17.44
C LEU A 236 -12.99 13.75 17.29
N HIS A 237 -13.07 14.44 16.15
CA HIS A 237 -12.37 15.69 15.90
C HIS A 237 -12.78 16.77 16.91
N LYS A 238 -14.09 17.00 17.08
CA LYS A 238 -14.64 17.95 18.07
C LYS A 238 -14.25 17.58 19.51
N ARG A 239 -14.18 16.29 19.82
CA ARG A 239 -13.76 15.80 21.14
C ARG A 239 -12.28 16.09 21.38
N LEU A 240 -11.41 15.87 20.39
CA LEU A 240 -9.99 16.19 20.47
C LEU A 240 -9.74 17.70 20.60
N ASP A 241 -10.49 18.52 19.87
CA ASP A 241 -10.43 19.99 20.01
C ASP A 241 -10.83 20.43 21.42
N GLY A 242 -11.85 19.79 22.01
CA GLY A 242 -12.28 20.07 23.38
C GLY A 242 -11.29 19.60 24.46
N LEU A 243 -10.44 18.62 24.16
CA LEU A 243 -9.37 18.14 25.04
C LEU A 243 -8.07 18.96 24.91
N ALA A 244 -7.95 19.76 23.86
CA ALA A 244 -6.75 20.53 23.57
C ALA A 244 -6.44 21.51 24.71
N ARG A 245 -5.16 21.57 25.10
CA ARG A 245 -4.64 22.54 26.06
C ARG A 245 -3.75 23.55 25.33
N PRO A 246 -3.71 24.82 25.77
CA PRO A 246 -2.88 25.84 25.13
C PRO A 246 -1.41 25.44 24.95
N SER A 247 -0.81 24.79 25.96
CA SER A 247 0.56 24.29 25.88
C SER A 247 0.75 23.24 24.78
N TRP A 248 -0.21 22.33 24.61
CA TRP A 248 -0.15 21.30 23.57
C TRP A 248 -0.37 21.89 22.18
N THR A 249 -1.28 22.85 22.04
CA THR A 249 -1.51 23.54 20.76
C THR A 249 -0.33 24.40 20.36
N ASP A 250 0.32 25.07 21.32
CA ASP A 250 1.53 25.87 21.06
C ASP A 250 2.69 24.98 20.60
N GLU A 251 2.82 23.78 21.14
CA GLU A 251 3.90 22.84 20.80
C GLU A 251 3.65 22.07 19.50
N TYR A 252 2.43 21.56 19.30
CA TYR A 252 2.12 20.61 18.23
C TYR A 252 1.17 21.13 17.16
N GLY A 253 0.53 22.30 17.35
CA GLY A 253 -0.46 22.84 16.42
C GLY A 253 0.09 23.01 14.99
N ALA A 254 1.28 23.60 14.85
CA ALA A 254 1.92 23.80 13.55
C ALA A 254 2.21 22.47 12.80
N ARG A 255 2.51 21.39 13.53
CA ARG A 255 2.70 20.07 12.93
C ARG A 255 1.38 19.50 12.41
N ILE A 256 0.31 19.64 13.19
CA ILE A 256 -1.03 19.19 12.79
C ILE A 256 -1.52 19.97 11.56
N GLU A 257 -1.34 21.29 11.55
CA GLU A 257 -1.69 22.15 10.41
C GLU A 257 -0.90 21.78 9.16
N SER A 258 0.42 21.61 9.28
CA SER A 258 1.26 21.19 8.14
C SER A 258 0.84 19.83 7.59
N PHE A 259 0.50 18.87 8.44
CA PHE A 259 0.04 17.56 8.01
C PHE A 259 -1.33 17.64 7.31
N GLU A 260 -2.24 18.48 7.82
CA GLU A 260 -3.54 18.74 7.19
C GLU A 260 -3.39 19.36 5.80
N GLU A 261 -2.47 20.30 5.62
CA GLU A 261 -2.12 20.86 4.31
C GLU A 261 -1.57 19.80 3.35
N THR A 262 -0.72 18.89 3.84
CA THR A 262 -0.24 17.74 3.05
C THR A 262 -1.39 16.81 2.66
N LEU A 263 -2.28 16.46 3.59
CA LEU A 263 -3.43 15.60 3.31
C LEU A 263 -4.38 16.21 2.27
N ALA A 264 -4.56 17.53 2.26
CA ALA A 264 -5.42 18.23 1.31
C ALA A 264 -4.96 18.13 -0.15
N ALA A 265 -3.73 17.66 -0.40
CA ALA A 265 -3.23 17.41 -1.76
C ALA A 265 -3.60 16.03 -2.31
N PHE A 266 -4.11 15.13 -1.47
CA PHE A 266 -4.57 13.81 -1.90
C PHE A 266 -6.04 13.87 -2.31
N GLU A 267 -6.32 13.54 -3.57
CA GLU A 267 -7.67 13.37 -4.09
C GLU A 267 -7.97 11.88 -4.27
N PRO A 268 -9.23 11.43 -4.08
CA PRO A 268 -9.63 10.08 -4.42
C PRO A 268 -9.41 9.76 -5.91
N PRO A 269 -8.97 8.54 -6.27
CA PRO A 269 -8.57 7.46 -5.38
C PRO A 269 -7.21 7.73 -4.70
N VAL A 270 -7.16 7.58 -3.38
CA VAL A 270 -6.03 8.00 -2.54
C VAL A 270 -4.88 6.99 -2.58
N SER A 271 -3.65 7.50 -2.71
CA SER A 271 -2.43 6.68 -2.55
C SER A 271 -2.13 6.42 -1.08
N TRP A 272 -2.75 5.40 -0.49
CA TRP A 272 -2.64 5.08 0.94
C TRP A 272 -1.22 4.80 1.44
N GLY A 273 -0.35 4.25 0.58
CA GLY A 273 1.07 4.07 0.92
C GLY A 273 1.80 5.39 1.15
N ALA A 274 1.50 6.42 0.35
CA ALA A 274 2.05 7.76 0.52
C ALA A 274 1.47 8.44 1.77
N VAL A 275 0.15 8.34 1.99
CA VAL A 275 -0.49 8.87 3.22
C VAL A 275 0.09 8.24 4.48
N GLN A 276 0.34 6.92 4.46
CA GLN A 276 0.96 6.23 5.59
C GLN A 276 2.40 6.72 5.84
N ALA A 277 3.18 6.96 4.78
CA ALA A 277 4.52 7.53 4.92
C ALA A 277 4.50 8.94 5.53
N GLU A 278 3.57 9.80 5.10
CA GLU A 278 3.37 11.14 5.68
C GLU A 278 2.92 11.06 7.15
N LEU A 279 2.02 10.13 7.48
CA LEU A 279 1.59 9.91 8.86
C LEU A 279 2.74 9.42 9.74
N ASP A 280 3.59 8.52 9.22
CA ASP A 280 4.76 7.99 9.92
C ASP A 280 5.83 9.06 10.18
N ASP A 281 6.02 10.01 9.26
CA ASP A 281 6.90 11.16 9.47
C ASP A 281 6.32 12.16 10.49
N ALA A 282 5.01 12.38 10.43
CA ALA A 282 4.34 13.34 11.30
C ALA A 282 4.17 12.85 12.75
N ARG A 283 3.99 11.53 12.98
CA ARG A 283 3.67 11.00 14.31
C ARG A 283 4.85 11.10 15.28
N LEU A 284 4.51 11.17 16.57
CA LEU A 284 5.47 11.24 17.67
C LEU A 284 5.59 9.88 18.37
N GLY A 285 6.82 9.48 18.70
CA GLY A 285 7.11 8.20 19.33
C GLY A 285 7.01 7.04 18.34
N ALA A 286 8.16 6.49 17.96
CA ALA A 286 8.22 5.23 17.26
C ALA A 286 8.33 4.10 18.28
N GLU A 287 7.32 3.23 18.37
CA GLU A 287 7.66 1.82 18.56
C GLU A 287 8.36 1.37 17.28
N ALA A 288 9.59 0.89 17.46
CA ALA A 288 10.29 0.01 16.53
C ALA A 288 9.75 -1.41 16.67
#